data_AF-A0A8C5EB87-F1
#
_entry.id   AF-A0A8C5EB87-F1
#
_cell.length_a   1.000
_cell.length_b   1.000
_cell.length_c   1.000
_cell.angle_alpha   90.00
_cell.angle_beta   90.00
_cell.angle_gamma   90.00
#
_symmetry.space_group_name_H-M   'P 1'
#
loop_
_entity.id
_entity.type
_entity.pdbx_description
1 polymer ?
#
loop_
_entity_poly.entity_id
_entity_poly.type
_entity_poly.pdbx_seq_one_letter_code
_entity_poly.pdbx_strand_id
1 'polypeptide(L)'
;MQRRGPGLSVRSCLLLLFIHLNAPADTRKVRGGGRTHARRPQQPAPEGGAESFPLDFTAVEGNMDNFMVQIKNLAQSLYPCSAQKLDKDMKLQFLKNVSVTCNDGSPAGYYIKESRGSRRWLLFLEGGWYCFNRQTCDSRYETMRSLMSSTNWPLSRTGTGILSSQPEENPHWWNANMVFVPYCSSDVWSGVSPKTDHSDYAFMGSLIIKEVINELLNKGLENAKVLLLAGSSAGGTGVLLNVDQVAEHLGSQGHGEVRVRGLMDSGWFLDNKQYKFTDCLDTISCAPTEAIKRGIRYWGGMVPESCRQVHVGEEWKCFFGYKVFPTLKSPVFVVQWLFDEAQLTADNIHLTGQPVHEDQWRYIQTLGQELRSTLQDVKAIFAPACLSHKLITRTNWMDIQVKGTSLPRALHCWDRNLQENTYININNTLHQRKHKTGVARPGCPLRLIDSCPWPHCNPSCPAIRDQLTGQQMNVIQFLKHMGFDVQKMAQQQGMDARKLLGMLNNGN
;
A
#
# COMPACT_ATOMS: atom_id res chain seq x y z
N MET A 1 -74.56 10.28 -39.59
CA MET A 1 -74.13 11.64 -39.17
C MET A 1 -72.60 11.68 -39.24
N GLN A 2 -72.02 12.00 -40.40
CA GLN A 2 -71.46 13.32 -40.77
C GLN A 2 -70.42 13.85 -39.75
N ARG A 3 -69.11 13.73 -40.04
CA ARG A 3 -68.21 14.61 -40.87
C ARG A 3 -67.47 15.59 -39.92
N ARG A 4 -66.17 15.88 -39.99
CA ARG A 4 -65.19 15.97 -41.11
C ARG A 4 -63.76 16.12 -40.50
N GLY A 5 -62.73 15.53 -41.12
CA GLY A 5 -61.33 16.03 -41.08
C GLY A 5 -61.11 17.07 -42.19
N PRO A 6 -59.95 17.19 -42.87
CA PRO A 6 -58.58 16.68 -42.60
C PRO A 6 -57.43 17.60 -43.14
N GLY A 7 -56.18 17.08 -43.21
CA GLY A 7 -55.12 17.47 -44.17
C GLY A 7 -53.73 16.95 -43.76
N LEU A 8 -53.24 15.77 -44.20
CA LEU A 8 -52.51 15.43 -45.46
C LEU A 8 -51.23 16.29 -45.72
N SER A 9 -50.06 15.82 -46.18
CA SER A 9 -49.61 14.53 -46.76
C SER A 9 -48.08 14.48 -46.95
N VAL A 10 -47.49 13.30 -46.69
CA VAL A 10 -46.44 12.52 -47.40
C VAL A 10 -45.71 13.11 -48.62
N ARG A 11 -44.38 12.88 -48.72
CA ARG A 11 -43.68 12.38 -49.93
C ARG A 11 -42.23 11.88 -49.68
N SER A 12 -41.95 10.68 -50.19
CA SER A 12 -40.63 10.01 -50.34
C SER A 12 -39.86 10.48 -51.59
N CYS A 13 -38.52 10.27 -51.60
CA CYS A 13 -37.65 9.75 -52.70
C CYS A 13 -36.17 10.09 -52.36
N LEU A 14 -35.23 9.14 -52.20
CA LEU A 14 -34.43 8.39 -53.20
C LEU A 14 -33.44 9.24 -54.05
N LEU A 15 -32.15 8.86 -54.01
CA LEU A 15 -31.08 8.82 -55.05
C LEU A 15 -29.69 9.14 -54.45
N LEU A 16 -28.78 8.16 -54.31
CA LEU A 16 -27.70 7.72 -55.24
C LEU A 16 -26.43 8.60 -55.17
N LEU A 17 -25.34 8.10 -54.57
CA LEU A 17 -24.12 7.52 -55.21
C LEU A 17 -23.32 8.51 -56.08
N PHE A 18 -22.03 8.71 -55.78
CA PHE A 18 -20.92 8.30 -56.67
C PHE A 18 -19.52 8.52 -56.06
N ILE A 19 -18.66 7.56 -56.36
CA ILE A 19 -17.24 7.35 -56.02
C ILE A 19 -16.37 7.89 -57.17
N HIS A 20 -15.07 8.08 -56.90
CA HIS A 20 -13.86 7.94 -57.78
C HIS A 20 -13.05 9.23 -57.93
N LEU A 21 -11.79 9.31 -57.44
CA LEU A 21 -10.51 8.62 -57.72
C LEU A 21 -9.57 9.53 -58.54
N ASN A 22 -8.28 9.42 -58.19
CA ASN A 22 -7.07 9.64 -58.98
C ASN A 22 -6.37 11.03 -58.99
N ALA A 23 -5.10 10.96 -58.58
CA ALA A 23 -3.97 11.85 -58.85
C ALA A 23 -3.48 11.69 -60.32
N PRO A 24 -2.25 12.07 -60.76
CA PRO A 24 -1.24 13.04 -60.31
C PRO A 24 -0.69 13.92 -61.50
N ALA A 25 0.54 14.46 -61.37
CA ALA A 25 1.46 15.08 -62.36
C ALA A 25 1.43 16.62 -62.43
N ASP A 26 2.46 17.36 -62.02
CA ASP A 26 3.87 17.50 -62.48
C ASP A 26 4.04 18.46 -63.68
N THR A 27 4.94 19.45 -63.51
CA THR A 27 5.77 20.19 -64.50
C THR A 27 5.83 21.74 -64.43
N ARG A 28 6.98 22.21 -63.93
CA ARG A 28 8.01 23.13 -64.51
C ARG A 28 7.70 24.52 -65.15
N LYS A 29 8.50 25.49 -64.63
CA LYS A 29 9.25 26.63 -65.27
C LYS A 29 8.43 27.89 -65.64
N VAL A 30 8.89 29.15 -65.49
CA VAL A 30 10.14 29.80 -65.97
C VAL A 30 10.43 31.14 -65.22
N ARG A 31 11.74 31.40 -64.99
CA ARG A 31 12.60 32.63 -64.92
C ARG A 31 11.98 34.05 -64.85
N GLY A 32 12.62 35.09 -64.29
CA GLY A 32 14.02 35.38 -63.84
C GLY A 32 14.07 36.81 -63.27
N GLY A 33 15.17 37.45 -62.83
CA GLY A 33 16.58 37.14 -62.62
C GLY A 33 17.26 38.36 -61.94
N GLY A 34 18.50 38.23 -61.43
CA GLY A 34 19.35 39.38 -61.08
C GLY A 34 20.36 39.22 -59.93
N ARG A 35 21.59 38.78 -60.26
CA ARG A 35 22.94 39.09 -59.69
C ARG A 35 23.23 38.80 -58.20
N THR A 36 23.88 37.70 -57.80
CA THR A 36 25.33 37.31 -57.81
C THR A 36 26.26 38.01 -56.82
N HIS A 37 26.74 37.26 -55.80
CA HIS A 37 28.17 37.02 -55.54
C HIS A 37 28.40 35.69 -54.78
N ALA A 38 29.35 34.91 -55.29
CA ALA A 38 29.91 33.63 -54.80
C ALA A 38 31.04 33.91 -53.77
N ARG A 39 31.59 33.01 -52.92
CA ARG A 39 31.38 31.62 -52.45
C ARG A 39 32.60 31.28 -51.54
N ARG A 40 32.45 30.57 -50.41
CA ARG A 40 33.41 29.55 -49.87
C ARG A 40 32.86 28.87 -48.59
N PRO A 41 33.38 27.69 -48.18
CA PRO A 41 32.58 26.53 -47.76
C PRO A 41 32.58 26.26 -46.24
N GLN A 42 31.67 25.39 -45.82
CA GLN A 42 31.47 24.83 -44.48
C GLN A 42 32.75 24.29 -43.80
N GLN A 43 32.83 24.51 -42.49
CA GLN A 43 33.55 23.67 -41.52
C GLN A 43 32.54 23.04 -40.53
N PRO A 44 32.86 21.87 -39.94
CA PRO A 44 31.91 21.05 -39.18
C PRO A 44 31.70 21.56 -37.75
N ALA A 45 30.52 21.26 -37.19
CA ALA A 45 30.18 21.47 -35.79
C ALA A 45 31.07 20.62 -34.85
N PRO A 46 31.44 21.11 -33.65
CA PRO A 46 32.18 20.33 -32.69
C PRO A 46 31.30 19.25 -32.04
N GLU A 47 31.88 18.06 -31.90
CA GLU A 47 31.32 16.90 -31.22
C GLU A 47 30.98 17.23 -29.75
N GLY A 48 29.75 16.92 -29.34
CA GLY A 48 29.30 17.03 -27.96
C GLY A 48 29.90 15.92 -27.10
N GLY A 49 31.09 16.17 -26.56
CA GLY A 49 31.67 15.36 -25.49
C GLY A 49 30.91 15.59 -24.18
N ALA A 50 30.52 14.50 -23.50
CA ALA A 50 30.01 14.55 -22.14
C ALA A 50 31.14 14.95 -21.20
N GLU A 51 31.12 16.18 -20.68
CA GLU A 51 31.99 16.59 -19.58
C GLU A 51 31.58 15.83 -18.30
N SER A 52 32.37 14.84 -17.92
CA SER A 52 32.26 14.23 -16.59
C SER A 52 32.97 15.11 -15.57
N PHE A 53 32.22 15.65 -14.61
CA PHE A 53 32.81 16.29 -13.42
C PHE A 53 33.17 15.21 -12.39
N PRO A 54 34.46 14.99 -12.08
CA PRO A 54 34.84 14.10 -10.99
C PRO A 54 34.52 14.79 -9.67
N LEU A 55 33.63 14.20 -8.88
CA LEU A 55 33.44 14.59 -7.48
C LEU A 55 34.51 13.90 -6.65
N ASP A 56 35.41 14.69 -6.07
CA ASP A 56 36.43 14.22 -5.14
C ASP A 56 35.81 14.01 -3.75
N PHE A 57 35.87 12.76 -3.26
CA PHE A 57 35.28 12.32 -1.99
C PHE A 57 36.30 12.22 -0.85
N THR A 58 37.51 12.77 -1.01
CA THR A 58 38.62 12.56 -0.06
C THR A 58 38.52 13.34 1.25
N ALA A 59 37.44 14.09 1.50
CA ALA A 59 37.25 14.84 2.75
C ALA A 59 35.84 14.65 3.37
N VAL A 60 35.44 13.41 3.68
CA VAL A 60 34.16 13.10 4.36
C VAL A 60 34.37 12.48 5.74
N GLU A 61 35.23 13.07 6.57
CA GLU A 61 35.31 12.69 8.00
C GLU A 61 35.09 13.86 8.98
N GLY A 62 34.65 15.04 8.53
CA GLY A 62 34.46 16.18 9.44
C GLY A 62 33.19 17.03 9.27
N ASN A 63 32.46 16.93 8.15
CA ASN A 63 31.40 17.91 7.86
C ASN A 63 30.26 17.37 6.97
N MET A 64 29.56 16.36 7.48
CA MET A 64 28.48 15.66 6.76
C MET A 64 27.27 16.55 6.47
N ASP A 65 27.01 17.57 7.32
CA ASP A 65 25.92 18.51 7.12
C ASP A 65 26.17 19.45 5.93
N ASN A 66 27.41 19.94 5.78
CA ASN A 66 27.78 20.78 4.64
C ASN A 66 27.78 20.00 3.32
N PHE A 67 28.16 18.72 3.36
CA PHE A 67 28.07 17.82 2.21
C PHE A 67 26.62 17.55 1.78
N MET A 68 25.70 17.30 2.73
CA MET A 68 24.29 17.13 2.42
C MET A 68 23.65 18.41 1.86
N VAL A 69 24.08 19.58 2.33
CA VAL A 69 23.68 20.88 1.76
C VAL A 69 24.18 21.01 0.32
N GLN A 70 25.42 20.63 0.02
CA GLN A 70 25.95 20.66 -1.35
C GLN A 70 25.24 19.69 -2.29
N ILE A 71 24.93 18.47 -1.84
CA ILE A 71 24.11 17.52 -2.61
C ILE A 71 22.70 18.08 -2.83
N LYS A 72 22.09 18.70 -1.81
CA LYS A 72 20.75 19.30 -1.94
C LYS A 72 20.74 20.45 -2.95
N ASN A 73 21.77 21.30 -2.92
CA ASN A 73 21.96 22.39 -3.88
C ASN A 73 22.21 21.89 -5.30
N LEU A 74 22.98 20.81 -5.46
CA LEU A 74 23.22 20.17 -6.75
C LEU A 74 21.94 19.53 -7.28
N ALA A 75 21.20 18.80 -6.44
CA ALA A 75 19.90 18.23 -6.78
C ALA A 75 18.88 19.31 -7.16
N GLN A 76 18.83 20.43 -6.42
CA GLN A 76 17.99 21.58 -6.76
C GLN A 76 18.42 22.29 -8.04
N SER A 77 19.72 22.33 -8.36
CA SER A 77 20.22 22.92 -9.59
C SER A 77 19.99 22.03 -10.82
N LEU A 78 19.96 20.71 -10.62
CA LEU A 78 19.69 19.73 -11.68
C LEU A 78 18.18 19.46 -11.87
N TYR A 79 17.35 19.74 -10.85
CA TYR A 79 15.90 19.56 -10.90
C TYR A 79 15.24 20.26 -12.10
N PRO A 80 15.55 21.54 -12.43
CA PRO A 80 15.01 22.22 -13.60
C PRO A 80 15.43 21.61 -14.95
N CYS A 81 16.65 21.03 -15.02
CA CYS A 81 17.14 20.37 -16.24
C CYS A 81 16.43 19.03 -16.50
N SER A 82 15.91 18.38 -15.44
CA SER A 82 15.06 17.18 -15.52
C SER A 82 13.56 17.47 -15.57
N ALA A 83 13.14 18.73 -15.34
CA ALA A 83 11.74 19.14 -15.23
C ALA A 83 10.98 19.22 -16.57
N GLN A 84 11.45 18.54 -17.63
CA GLN A 84 10.57 18.11 -18.70
C GLN A 84 9.63 17.05 -18.15
N LYS A 85 8.53 17.49 -17.53
CA LYS A 85 7.31 16.72 -17.18
C LYS A 85 7.60 15.24 -16.85
N LEU A 86 8.46 14.98 -15.87
CA LEU A 86 8.73 13.60 -15.42
C LEU A 86 7.38 12.98 -15.06
N ASP A 87 6.98 11.95 -15.80
CA ASP A 87 5.72 11.26 -15.58
C ASP A 87 5.73 10.67 -14.17
N LYS A 88 4.96 11.30 -13.27
CA LYS A 88 4.95 10.91 -11.86
C LYS A 88 4.12 9.66 -11.65
N ASP A 89 3.22 9.34 -12.57
CA ASP A 89 2.21 8.32 -12.39
C ASP A 89 2.73 6.92 -12.75
N MET A 90 2.21 5.94 -12.03
CA MET A 90 2.30 4.53 -12.40
C MET A 90 1.28 4.25 -13.51
N LYS A 91 1.66 3.44 -14.50
CA LYS A 91 0.80 3.09 -15.65
C LYS A 91 0.20 1.70 -15.48
N LEU A 92 -1.08 1.57 -15.80
CA LEU A 92 -1.80 0.30 -15.75
C LEU A 92 -1.24 -0.67 -16.79
N GLN A 93 -1.06 -1.93 -16.37
CA GLN A 93 -0.76 -3.08 -17.20
C GLN A 93 -1.73 -4.19 -16.81
N PHE A 94 -2.53 -4.66 -17.77
CA PHE A 94 -3.32 -5.87 -17.58
C PHE A 94 -2.41 -7.09 -17.71
N LEU A 95 -2.71 -8.14 -16.93
CA LEU A 95 -2.02 -9.41 -17.06
C LEU A 95 -2.25 -9.98 -18.47
N LYS A 96 -1.18 -10.44 -19.11
CA LYS A 96 -1.20 -11.15 -20.39
C LYS A 96 -1.92 -12.49 -20.25
N ASN A 97 -1.76 -13.16 -19.11
CA ASN A 97 -2.48 -14.37 -18.79
C ASN A 97 -3.93 -14.04 -18.39
N VAL A 98 -4.81 -14.00 -19.39
CA VAL A 98 -6.24 -13.67 -19.21
C VAL A 98 -7.02 -14.68 -18.38
N SER A 99 -6.44 -15.84 -18.03
CA SER A 99 -7.07 -16.80 -17.12
C SER A 99 -7.02 -16.35 -15.65
N VAL A 100 -6.14 -15.41 -15.31
CA VAL A 100 -6.02 -14.83 -13.97
C VAL A 100 -6.85 -13.55 -13.90
N THR A 101 -7.99 -13.63 -13.22
CA THR A 101 -9.07 -12.64 -13.32
C THR A 101 -9.44 -12.01 -11.98
N CYS A 102 -10.10 -10.87 -12.05
CA CYS A 102 -10.87 -10.28 -10.96
C CYS A 102 -12.14 -11.10 -10.67
N ASN A 103 -12.88 -10.77 -9.61
CA ASN A 103 -14.09 -11.51 -9.21
C ASN A 103 -15.10 -11.71 -10.35
N ASP A 104 -15.34 -10.70 -11.18
CA ASP A 104 -16.32 -10.77 -12.27
C ASP A 104 -15.84 -11.53 -13.52
N GLY A 105 -14.55 -11.84 -13.60
CA GLY A 105 -13.90 -12.47 -14.75
C GLY A 105 -13.13 -11.49 -15.65
N SER A 106 -13.12 -10.19 -15.36
CA SER A 106 -12.28 -9.23 -16.08
C SER A 106 -10.79 -9.49 -15.80
N PRO A 107 -9.87 -9.15 -16.72
CA PRO A 107 -8.44 -9.42 -16.51
C PRO A 107 -7.91 -8.62 -15.31
N ALA A 108 -7.20 -9.28 -14.40
CA ALA A 108 -6.49 -8.57 -13.35
C ALA A 108 -5.27 -7.81 -13.92
N GLY A 109 -4.59 -7.02 -13.10
CA GLY A 109 -3.48 -6.18 -13.54
C GLY A 109 -2.77 -5.48 -12.41
N TYR A 110 -1.81 -4.63 -12.77
CA TYR A 110 -1.01 -3.85 -11.85
C TYR A 110 -0.66 -2.50 -12.47
N TYR A 111 -0.41 -1.50 -11.64
CA TYR A 111 0.20 -0.25 -12.06
C TYR A 111 1.69 -0.30 -11.79
N ILE A 112 2.51 0.16 -12.73
CA ILE A 112 3.97 0.17 -12.58
C ILE A 112 4.57 1.53 -12.92
N LYS A 113 5.59 1.91 -12.15
CA LYS A 113 6.55 2.95 -12.50
C LYS A 113 7.97 2.41 -12.32
N GLU A 114 8.66 2.29 -13.45
CA GLU A 114 10.03 1.79 -13.50
C GLU A 114 11.02 2.88 -13.08
N SER A 115 12.06 2.49 -12.34
CA SER A 115 13.24 3.30 -12.07
C SER A 115 14.48 2.60 -12.61
N ARG A 116 14.87 2.98 -13.83
CA ARG A 116 16.03 2.43 -14.54
C ARG A 116 17.30 2.77 -13.74
N GLY A 117 17.92 1.76 -13.14
CA GLY A 117 19.09 1.90 -12.27
C GLY A 117 18.84 1.49 -10.81
N SER A 118 17.57 1.40 -10.40
CA SER A 118 17.21 0.89 -9.07
C SER A 118 17.06 -0.62 -9.10
N ARG A 119 17.71 -1.30 -8.14
CA ARG A 119 17.52 -2.74 -7.88
C ARG A 119 16.59 -3.01 -6.68
N ARG A 120 15.83 -1.98 -6.27
CA ARG A 120 14.80 -2.10 -5.23
C ARG A 120 13.44 -2.12 -5.91
N TRP A 121 12.61 -3.07 -5.51
CA TRP A 121 11.24 -3.21 -5.98
C TRP A 121 10.29 -3.13 -4.79
N LEU A 122 9.24 -2.36 -4.93
CA LEU A 122 8.15 -2.28 -3.95
C LEU A 122 6.86 -2.68 -4.66
N LEU A 123 6.30 -3.81 -4.25
CA LEU A 123 5.03 -4.33 -4.72
C LEU A 123 3.99 -4.12 -3.63
N PHE A 124 3.03 -3.23 -3.85
CA PHE A 124 1.99 -2.88 -2.88
C PHE A 124 0.67 -3.59 -3.20
N LEU A 125 0.12 -4.29 -2.20
CA LEU A 125 -1.19 -4.92 -2.24
C LEU A 125 -2.24 -3.99 -1.65
N GLU A 126 -3.22 -3.59 -2.47
CA GLU A 126 -4.39 -2.85 -1.99
C GLU A 126 -5.22 -3.73 -1.03
N GLY A 127 -5.98 -3.08 -0.15
CA GLY A 127 -6.95 -3.76 0.70
C GLY A 127 -8.28 -3.03 0.69
N GLY A 128 -9.34 -3.72 1.09
CA GLY A 128 -10.68 -3.14 1.14
C GLY A 128 -11.71 -4.19 1.50
N TRP A 129 -11.64 -4.74 2.71
CA TRP A 129 -12.54 -5.80 3.19
C TRP A 129 -12.52 -7.04 2.27
N TYR A 130 -13.60 -7.81 2.27
CA TYR A 130 -13.77 -9.07 1.53
C TYR A 130 -15.26 -9.40 1.42
N CYS A 131 -15.62 -10.50 0.78
CA CYS A 131 -16.97 -11.08 0.83
C CYS A 131 -16.85 -12.60 0.95
N PHE A 132 -17.68 -13.26 1.73
CA PHE A 132 -17.46 -14.68 2.13
C PHE A 132 -18.62 -15.61 1.75
N ASN A 133 -19.61 -15.11 1.03
CA ASN A 133 -20.69 -15.88 0.42
C ASN A 133 -21.29 -15.09 -0.75
N ARG A 134 -22.18 -15.73 -1.52
CA ARG A 134 -22.83 -15.12 -2.68
C ARG A 134 -23.52 -13.79 -2.33
N GLN A 135 -24.34 -13.77 -1.28
CA GLN A 135 -25.11 -12.58 -0.89
C GLN A 135 -24.23 -11.37 -0.57
N THR A 136 -23.17 -11.57 0.21
CA THR A 136 -22.20 -10.52 0.56
C THR A 136 -21.39 -10.07 -0.66
N CYS A 137 -21.07 -10.98 -1.58
CA CYS A 137 -20.38 -10.63 -2.83
C CYS A 137 -21.29 -9.89 -3.81
N ASP A 138 -22.57 -10.25 -3.94
CA ASP A 138 -23.55 -9.55 -4.77
C ASP A 138 -23.73 -8.10 -4.27
N SER A 139 -23.93 -7.93 -2.96
CA SER A 139 -24.03 -6.60 -2.35
C SER A 139 -22.75 -5.76 -2.56
N ARG A 140 -21.58 -6.40 -2.43
CA ARG A 140 -20.29 -5.75 -2.68
C ARG A 140 -20.11 -5.38 -4.15
N TYR A 141 -20.59 -6.20 -5.08
CA TYR A 141 -20.49 -5.93 -6.51
C TYR A 141 -21.36 -4.74 -6.92
N GLU A 142 -22.53 -4.59 -6.30
CA GLU A 142 -23.42 -3.44 -6.51
C GLU A 142 -22.84 -2.13 -5.93
N THR A 143 -22.24 -2.19 -4.74
CA THR A 143 -21.82 -0.99 -3.98
C THR A 143 -20.35 -0.62 -4.13
N MET A 144 -19.48 -1.57 -4.45
CA MET A 144 -18.01 -1.44 -4.46
C MET A 144 -17.37 -2.15 -5.66
N ARG A 145 -17.98 -2.03 -6.85
CA ARG A 145 -17.56 -2.74 -8.07
C ARG A 145 -16.07 -2.59 -8.43
N SER A 146 -15.44 -1.46 -8.12
CA SER A 146 -14.01 -1.22 -8.37
C SER A 146 -13.08 -2.19 -7.63
N LEU A 147 -13.56 -2.82 -6.55
CA LEU A 147 -12.84 -3.84 -5.79
C LEU A 147 -13.21 -5.29 -6.19
N MET A 148 -13.91 -5.44 -7.32
CA MET A 148 -14.36 -6.74 -7.86
C MET A 148 -14.19 -6.85 -9.38
N SER A 149 -13.84 -5.75 -10.04
CA SER A 149 -13.74 -5.64 -11.50
C SER A 149 -12.66 -4.63 -11.88
N SER A 150 -11.95 -4.93 -12.96
CA SER A 150 -10.95 -4.04 -13.57
C SER A 150 -11.49 -3.17 -14.70
N THR A 151 -12.78 -3.33 -15.05
CA THR A 151 -13.41 -2.66 -16.21
C THR A 151 -13.34 -1.13 -16.17
N ASN A 152 -13.32 -0.52 -14.99
CA ASN A 152 -13.31 0.93 -14.79
C ASN A 152 -12.00 1.44 -14.18
N TRP A 153 -10.91 0.67 -14.25
CA TRP A 153 -9.62 1.13 -13.75
C TRP A 153 -9.05 2.25 -14.61
N PRO A 154 -8.56 3.36 -14.00
CA PRO A 154 -7.91 4.43 -14.76
C PRO A 154 -6.60 3.93 -15.37
N LEU A 155 -6.19 4.50 -16.51
CA LEU A 155 -4.94 4.11 -17.19
C LEU A 155 -3.66 4.48 -16.42
N SER A 156 -3.77 5.43 -15.48
CA SER A 156 -2.67 5.83 -14.61
C SER A 156 -3.13 6.04 -13.18
N ARG A 157 -2.18 5.93 -12.25
CA ARG A 157 -2.39 6.17 -10.82
C ARG A 157 -1.18 6.87 -10.23
N THR A 158 -1.41 7.94 -9.50
CA THR A 158 -0.34 8.62 -8.75
C THR A 158 0.03 7.80 -7.51
N GLY A 159 1.33 7.53 -7.33
CA GLY A 159 1.84 6.89 -6.11
C GLY A 159 1.94 7.89 -4.97
N THR A 160 1.47 7.50 -3.78
CA THR A 160 1.47 8.31 -2.56
C THR A 160 2.10 7.56 -1.38
N GLY A 161 2.54 8.29 -0.36
CA GLY A 161 3.29 7.77 0.78
C GLY A 161 4.51 7.00 0.32
N ILE A 162 4.63 5.74 0.73
CA ILE A 162 5.74 4.85 0.36
C ILE A 162 5.83 4.53 -1.14
N LEU A 163 4.77 4.77 -1.92
CA LEU A 163 4.76 4.62 -3.39
C LEU A 163 5.12 5.92 -4.12
N SER A 164 5.23 7.05 -3.40
CA SER A 164 5.59 8.33 -4.00
C SER A 164 7.03 8.30 -4.50
N SER A 165 7.27 8.87 -5.68
CA SER A 165 8.63 9.10 -6.19
C SER A 165 9.19 10.46 -5.83
N GLN A 166 8.53 11.20 -4.93
CA GLN A 166 9.03 12.47 -4.43
C GLN A 166 9.86 12.20 -3.16
N PRO A 167 11.15 12.56 -3.12
CA PRO A 167 11.98 12.40 -1.92
C PRO A 167 11.39 13.11 -0.69
N GLU A 168 10.64 14.19 -0.91
CA GLU A 168 9.99 14.97 0.15
C GLU A 168 8.84 14.21 0.81
N GLU A 169 8.23 13.25 0.11
CA GLU A 169 7.15 12.41 0.63
C GLU A 169 7.64 11.00 0.99
N ASN A 170 8.68 10.51 0.30
CA ASN A 170 9.24 9.17 0.46
C ASN A 170 10.77 9.20 0.57
N PRO A 171 11.33 9.54 1.73
CA PRO A 171 12.74 9.91 1.84
C PRO A 171 13.74 8.79 1.51
N HIS A 172 13.33 7.52 1.63
CA HIS A 172 14.25 6.38 1.52
C HIS A 172 13.97 5.47 0.32
N TRP A 173 12.71 5.36 -0.12
CA TRP A 173 12.30 4.45 -1.18
C TRP A 173 11.83 5.15 -2.46
N TRP A 174 11.85 6.49 -2.54
CA TRP A 174 11.32 7.25 -3.69
C TRP A 174 11.83 6.79 -5.07
N ASN A 175 13.07 6.31 -5.13
CA ASN A 175 13.70 5.85 -6.36
C ASN A 175 13.61 4.32 -6.57
N ALA A 176 12.71 3.61 -5.90
CA ALA A 176 12.44 2.20 -6.17
C ALA A 176 11.60 2.02 -7.45
N ASN A 177 11.60 0.81 -8.02
CA ASN A 177 10.55 0.41 -8.95
C ASN A 177 9.25 0.24 -8.15
N MET A 178 8.22 1.01 -8.50
CA MET A 178 6.96 1.04 -7.76
C MET A 178 5.92 0.23 -8.51
N VAL A 179 5.26 -0.69 -7.81
CA VAL A 179 4.16 -1.47 -8.34
C VAL A 179 2.99 -1.44 -7.37
N PHE A 180 1.80 -1.12 -7.88
CA PHE A 180 0.55 -1.16 -7.13
C PHE A 180 -0.36 -2.21 -7.75
N VAL A 181 -0.77 -3.20 -6.97
CA VAL A 181 -1.69 -4.26 -7.41
C VAL A 181 -3.07 -3.94 -6.82
N PRO A 182 -4.05 -3.54 -7.64
CA PRO A 182 -5.39 -3.26 -7.15
C PRO A 182 -6.07 -4.52 -6.65
N TYR A 183 -6.89 -4.36 -5.63
CA TYR A 183 -7.56 -5.48 -4.98
C TYR A 183 -8.92 -5.72 -5.63
N CYS A 184 -8.99 -6.69 -6.55
CA CYS A 184 -10.22 -7.07 -7.24
C CYS A 184 -10.68 -8.51 -6.99
N SER A 185 -10.11 -9.19 -6.00
CA SER A 185 -10.35 -10.60 -5.72
C SER A 185 -11.20 -10.86 -4.48
N SER A 186 -11.43 -9.87 -3.61
CA SER A 186 -12.32 -9.96 -2.44
C SER A 186 -12.05 -11.12 -1.46
N ASP A 187 -10.85 -11.70 -1.50
CA ASP A 187 -10.44 -12.95 -0.83
C ASP A 187 -9.22 -12.78 0.09
N VAL A 188 -8.91 -11.53 0.48
CA VAL A 188 -7.75 -11.20 1.33
C VAL A 188 -6.44 -11.71 0.72
N TRP A 189 -6.36 -11.76 -0.61
CA TRP A 189 -5.21 -12.26 -1.36
C TRP A 189 -4.90 -13.75 -1.14
N SER A 190 -5.88 -14.55 -0.71
CA SER A 190 -5.70 -15.97 -0.40
C SER A 190 -6.19 -16.93 -1.48
N GLY A 191 -7.14 -16.49 -2.33
CA GLY A 191 -7.88 -17.38 -3.22
C GLY A 191 -7.04 -17.93 -4.39
N VAL A 192 -7.38 -19.15 -4.78
CA VAL A 192 -6.88 -19.82 -6.00
C VAL A 192 -8.00 -20.42 -6.86
N SER A 193 -9.25 -20.02 -6.62
CA SER A 193 -10.42 -20.55 -7.31
C SER A 193 -10.77 -19.72 -8.55
N PRO A 194 -10.65 -20.25 -9.78
CA PRO A 194 -11.10 -19.54 -10.98
C PRO A 194 -12.63 -19.47 -11.05
N LYS A 195 -13.15 -18.58 -11.91
CA LYS A 195 -14.56 -18.57 -12.28
C LYS A 195 -14.88 -19.81 -13.13
N THR A 196 -15.98 -20.47 -12.82
CA THR A 196 -16.50 -21.65 -13.51
C THR A 196 -17.97 -21.42 -13.84
N ASP A 197 -18.58 -22.27 -14.68
CA ASP A 197 -20.02 -22.19 -14.97
C ASP A 197 -20.90 -22.38 -13.72
N HIS A 198 -20.32 -22.91 -12.63
CA HIS A 198 -20.99 -23.15 -11.35
C HIS A 198 -20.59 -22.15 -10.25
N SER A 199 -19.63 -21.26 -10.50
CA SER A 199 -19.21 -20.22 -9.55
C SER A 199 -19.52 -18.82 -10.09
N ASP A 200 -20.27 -18.05 -9.31
CA ASP A 200 -20.68 -16.69 -9.70
C ASP A 200 -19.47 -15.73 -9.80
N TYR A 201 -18.43 -15.98 -9.00
CA TYR A 201 -17.21 -15.17 -8.89
C TYR A 201 -15.91 -16.01 -8.91
N ALA A 202 -14.83 -15.43 -9.45
CA ALA A 202 -13.46 -15.92 -9.24
C ALA A 202 -12.89 -15.39 -7.92
N PHE A 203 -12.02 -16.16 -7.26
CA PHE A 203 -11.24 -15.74 -6.10
C PHE A 203 -9.78 -16.14 -6.34
N MET A 204 -8.99 -15.22 -6.93
CA MET A 204 -7.68 -15.53 -7.47
C MET A 204 -6.56 -14.66 -6.88
N GLY A 205 -6.74 -14.08 -5.70
CA GLY A 205 -5.80 -13.11 -5.13
C GLY A 205 -4.36 -13.62 -5.03
N SER A 206 -4.14 -14.86 -4.59
CA SER A 206 -2.79 -15.43 -4.51
C SER A 206 -2.20 -15.69 -5.91
N LEU A 207 -3.03 -16.10 -6.87
CA LEU A 207 -2.63 -16.30 -8.27
C LEU A 207 -2.32 -14.97 -8.98
N ILE A 208 -3.05 -13.90 -8.68
CA ILE A 208 -2.78 -12.55 -9.18
C ILE A 208 -1.38 -12.12 -8.75
N ILE A 209 -1.03 -12.28 -7.46
CA ILE A 209 0.31 -11.93 -6.97
C ILE A 209 1.38 -12.73 -7.73
N LYS A 210 1.20 -14.05 -7.85
CA LYS A 210 2.14 -14.93 -8.56
C LYS A 210 2.34 -14.49 -10.01
N GLU A 211 1.26 -14.18 -10.72
CA GLU A 211 1.32 -13.79 -12.13
C GLU A 211 1.91 -12.40 -12.32
N VAL A 212 1.63 -11.45 -11.41
CA VAL A 212 2.32 -10.16 -11.40
C VAL A 212 3.83 -10.37 -11.25
N ILE A 213 4.29 -11.23 -10.33
CA ILE A 213 5.72 -11.53 -10.19
C ILE A 213 6.31 -12.10 -11.49
N ASN A 214 5.61 -13.03 -12.16
CA ASN A 214 6.04 -13.60 -13.45
C ASN A 214 6.26 -12.53 -14.53
N GLU A 215 5.38 -11.53 -14.60
CA GLU A 215 5.51 -10.45 -15.58
C GLU A 215 6.54 -9.38 -15.20
N LEU A 216 6.86 -9.26 -13.91
CA LEU A 216 7.86 -8.31 -13.42
C LEU A 216 9.29 -8.83 -13.57
N LEU A 217 9.52 -10.15 -13.43
CA LEU A 217 10.64 -10.82 -14.15
C LEU A 217 10.42 -10.50 -15.65
N ASN A 218 11.36 -10.42 -16.58
CA ASN A 218 11.13 -9.82 -17.92
C ASN A 218 10.97 -8.29 -17.94
N LYS A 219 10.57 -7.64 -16.84
CA LYS A 219 10.62 -6.18 -16.67
C LYS A 219 11.78 -5.72 -15.78
N GLY A 220 12.67 -6.63 -15.40
CA GLY A 220 13.90 -6.33 -14.66
C GLY A 220 13.88 -6.72 -13.19
N LEU A 221 12.78 -7.33 -12.68
CA LEU A 221 12.76 -7.90 -11.32
C LEU A 221 13.80 -9.01 -11.17
N GLU A 222 14.17 -9.71 -12.26
CA GLU A 222 15.22 -10.75 -12.21
C GLU A 222 16.57 -10.23 -11.71
N ASN A 223 16.82 -8.92 -11.84
CA ASN A 223 18.05 -8.24 -11.42
C ASN A 223 17.94 -7.53 -10.06
N ALA A 224 16.83 -7.74 -9.34
CA ALA A 224 16.56 -7.07 -8.08
C ALA A 224 17.49 -7.54 -6.96
N LYS A 225 17.85 -6.63 -6.06
CA LYS A 225 18.54 -6.94 -4.79
C LYS A 225 17.56 -7.14 -3.63
N VAL A 226 16.42 -6.46 -3.69
CA VAL A 226 15.35 -6.52 -2.69
C VAL A 226 14.02 -6.38 -3.41
N LEU A 227 13.09 -7.28 -3.08
CA LEU A 227 11.66 -7.13 -3.34
C LEU A 227 10.96 -6.95 -2.00
N LEU A 228 10.35 -5.79 -1.79
CA LEU A 228 9.49 -5.51 -0.65
C LEU A 228 8.04 -5.72 -1.05
N LEU A 229 7.42 -6.78 -0.55
CA LEU A 229 5.98 -7.00 -0.65
C LEU A 229 5.32 -6.21 0.48
N ALA A 230 4.66 -5.12 0.12
CA ALA A 230 3.95 -4.23 1.05
C ALA A 230 2.43 -4.37 0.87
N GLY A 231 1.65 -3.99 1.87
CA GLY A 231 0.19 -3.94 1.72
C GLY A 231 -0.49 -3.35 2.93
N SER A 232 -1.68 -2.77 2.71
CA SER A 232 -2.48 -2.15 3.77
C SER A 232 -3.83 -2.85 3.95
N SER A 233 -4.34 -2.95 5.19
CA SER A 233 -5.64 -3.58 5.50
C SER A 233 -5.66 -5.06 5.08
N ALA A 234 -6.68 -5.50 4.33
CA ALA A 234 -6.70 -6.83 3.72
C ALA A 234 -5.44 -7.14 2.88
N GLY A 235 -4.82 -6.12 2.26
CA GLY A 235 -3.53 -6.24 1.58
C GLY A 235 -2.37 -6.50 2.54
N GLY A 236 -2.42 -5.94 3.75
CA GLY A 236 -1.46 -6.22 4.82
C GLY A 236 -1.54 -7.66 5.30
N THR A 237 -2.74 -8.18 5.54
CA THR A 237 -2.93 -9.62 5.80
C THR A 237 -2.46 -10.46 4.60
N GLY A 238 -2.73 -10.00 3.38
CA GLY A 238 -2.23 -10.60 2.13
C GLY A 238 -0.70 -10.70 2.06
N VAL A 239 0.04 -9.71 2.61
CA VAL A 239 1.51 -9.81 2.75
C VAL A 239 1.88 -11.01 3.61
N LEU A 240 1.25 -11.17 4.78
CA LEU A 240 1.55 -12.29 5.69
C LEU A 240 1.25 -13.65 5.04
N LEU A 241 0.20 -13.73 4.22
CA LEU A 241 -0.21 -14.97 3.55
C LEU A 241 0.67 -15.34 2.35
N ASN A 242 1.30 -14.36 1.70
CA ASN A 242 1.96 -14.57 0.40
C ASN A 242 3.47 -14.29 0.41
N VAL A 243 4.06 -13.64 1.43
CA VAL A 243 5.48 -13.23 1.40
C VAL A 243 6.43 -14.42 1.19
N ASP A 244 6.20 -15.54 1.89
CA ASP A 244 7.03 -16.74 1.74
C ASP A 244 6.77 -17.44 0.40
N GLN A 245 5.52 -17.45 -0.09
CA GLN A 245 5.21 -18.01 -1.41
C GLN A 245 5.89 -17.23 -2.54
N VAL A 246 5.97 -15.89 -2.43
CA VAL A 246 6.71 -15.05 -3.38
C VAL A 246 8.21 -15.38 -3.34
N ALA A 247 8.79 -15.56 -2.15
CA ALA A 247 10.19 -15.95 -1.99
C ALA A 247 10.47 -17.33 -2.60
N GLU A 248 9.63 -18.31 -2.30
CA GLU A 248 9.74 -19.68 -2.83
C GLU A 248 9.55 -19.70 -4.35
N HIS A 249 8.58 -18.93 -4.88
CA HIS A 249 8.35 -18.81 -6.32
C HIS A 249 9.55 -18.22 -7.05
N LEU A 250 10.12 -17.11 -6.57
CA LEU A 250 11.34 -16.53 -7.15
C LEU A 250 12.53 -17.50 -7.09
N GLY A 251 12.68 -18.22 -5.97
CA GLY A 251 13.69 -19.28 -5.85
C GLY A 251 13.51 -20.39 -6.89
N SER A 252 12.28 -20.84 -7.11
CA SER A 252 11.95 -21.88 -8.10
C SER A 252 12.20 -21.43 -9.55
N GLN A 253 12.11 -20.12 -9.83
CA GLN A 253 12.41 -19.52 -11.13
C GLN A 253 13.91 -19.21 -11.32
N GLY A 254 14.78 -19.62 -10.39
CA GLY A 254 16.23 -19.38 -10.48
C GLY A 254 16.68 -18.01 -9.98
N HIS A 255 15.81 -17.24 -9.32
CA HIS A 255 16.09 -15.89 -8.80
C HIS A 255 16.21 -15.85 -7.27
N GLY A 256 16.81 -16.89 -6.67
CA GLY A 256 16.98 -17.01 -5.22
C GLY A 256 17.86 -15.93 -4.58
N GLU A 257 18.61 -15.15 -5.36
CA GLU A 257 19.38 -14.00 -4.87
C GLU A 257 18.51 -12.78 -4.53
N VAL A 258 17.28 -12.72 -5.06
CA VAL A 258 16.34 -11.64 -4.78
C VAL A 258 15.83 -11.79 -3.34
N ARG A 259 16.24 -10.88 -2.46
CA ARG A 259 15.81 -10.91 -1.06
C ARG A 259 14.37 -10.39 -0.93
N VAL A 260 13.44 -11.29 -0.68
CA VAL A 260 12.04 -10.96 -0.41
C VAL A 260 11.85 -10.55 1.05
N ARG A 261 11.06 -9.50 1.27
CA ARG A 261 10.71 -8.96 2.58
C ARG A 261 9.25 -8.54 2.60
N GLY A 262 8.63 -8.55 3.78
CA GLY A 262 7.24 -8.08 3.97
C GLY A 262 7.16 -6.74 4.69
N LEU A 263 6.23 -5.88 4.26
CA LEU A 263 5.77 -4.71 5.01
C LEU A 263 4.25 -4.78 5.16
N MET A 264 3.79 -5.22 6.32
CA MET A 264 2.37 -5.31 6.64
C MET A 264 1.94 -4.00 7.30
N ASP A 265 0.85 -3.39 6.81
CA ASP A 265 0.21 -2.23 7.43
C ASP A 265 -1.27 -2.52 7.74
N SER A 266 -1.69 -2.34 8.99
CA SER A 266 -3.09 -2.43 9.41
C SER A 266 -3.79 -3.76 9.05
N GLY A 267 -3.02 -4.85 8.99
CA GLY A 267 -3.45 -6.21 8.65
C GLY A 267 -3.28 -7.22 9.78
N TRP A 268 -2.93 -6.75 10.98
CA TRP A 268 -2.80 -7.56 12.19
C TRP A 268 -4.07 -7.47 13.02
N PHE A 269 -4.99 -8.41 12.79
CA PHE A 269 -6.27 -8.49 13.49
C PHE A 269 -6.23 -9.51 14.63
N LEU A 270 -7.17 -9.36 15.57
CA LEU A 270 -7.48 -10.29 16.64
C LEU A 270 -8.77 -11.05 16.32
N ASP A 271 -8.80 -12.33 16.67
CA ASP A 271 -9.98 -13.21 16.67
C ASP A 271 -10.70 -13.16 18.03
N ASN A 272 -10.85 -11.97 18.57
CA ASN A 272 -11.48 -11.69 19.85
C ASN A 272 -13.02 -11.79 19.77
N LYS A 273 -13.65 -11.78 20.94
CA LYS A 273 -15.11 -11.70 21.05
C LYS A 273 -15.55 -10.27 20.81
N GLN A 274 -16.54 -10.08 19.94
CA GLN A 274 -17.14 -8.77 19.68
C GLN A 274 -17.69 -8.13 20.97
N TYR A 275 -17.71 -6.81 21.01
CA TYR A 275 -18.32 -6.06 22.12
C TYR A 275 -19.83 -6.33 22.19
N LYS A 276 -20.50 -6.29 21.05
CA LYS A 276 -21.90 -6.70 20.88
C LYS A 276 -21.95 -7.83 19.88
N PHE A 277 -22.52 -8.96 20.28
CA PHE A 277 -22.76 -10.08 19.37
C PHE A 277 -23.73 -9.65 18.27
N THR A 278 -23.42 -10.01 17.02
CA THR A 278 -24.35 -9.96 15.89
C THR A 278 -24.29 -11.26 15.10
N ASP A 279 -25.41 -11.59 14.46
CA ASP A 279 -25.41 -12.66 13.47
C ASP A 279 -24.55 -12.25 12.27
N CYS A 280 -23.72 -13.18 11.79
CA CYS A 280 -22.85 -12.97 10.63
C CYS A 280 -23.68 -13.00 9.33
N LEU A 281 -24.40 -11.91 9.06
CA LEU A 281 -25.26 -11.74 7.87
C LEU A 281 -24.62 -10.80 6.84
N ASP A 282 -23.96 -9.73 7.30
CA ASP A 282 -23.22 -8.81 6.45
C ASP A 282 -21.71 -8.88 6.72
N THR A 283 -20.91 -8.35 5.78
CA THR A 283 -19.45 -8.41 5.86
C THR A 283 -18.90 -7.63 7.06
N ILE A 284 -19.50 -6.49 7.38
CA ILE A 284 -18.92 -5.48 8.26
C ILE A 284 -19.12 -5.85 9.73
N SER A 285 -20.31 -6.37 10.06
CA SER A 285 -20.68 -6.76 11.42
C SER A 285 -20.31 -8.21 11.76
N CYS A 286 -19.88 -9.02 10.80
CA CYS A 286 -19.53 -10.41 11.06
C CYS A 286 -18.25 -10.52 11.91
N ALA A 287 -18.31 -11.33 12.97
CA ALA A 287 -17.15 -11.60 13.81
C ALA A 287 -15.96 -12.10 12.97
N PRO A 288 -14.73 -11.60 13.19
CA PRO A 288 -13.57 -11.91 12.36
C PRO A 288 -13.37 -13.41 12.13
N THR A 289 -13.51 -14.22 13.18
CA THR A 289 -13.36 -15.67 13.13
C THR A 289 -14.35 -16.33 12.18
N GLU A 290 -15.62 -15.98 12.27
CA GLU A 290 -16.67 -16.61 11.45
C GLU A 290 -16.60 -16.14 10.00
N ALA A 291 -16.25 -14.86 9.79
CA ALA A 291 -16.03 -14.31 8.47
C ALA A 291 -14.92 -15.06 7.72
N ILE A 292 -13.76 -15.27 8.36
CA ILE A 292 -12.64 -15.98 7.74
C ILE A 292 -12.93 -17.48 7.58
N LYS A 293 -13.56 -18.15 8.55
CA LYS A 293 -13.95 -19.57 8.40
C LYS A 293 -14.86 -19.81 7.20
N ARG A 294 -15.80 -18.89 6.93
CA ARG A 294 -16.66 -18.95 5.74
C ARG A 294 -15.87 -18.60 4.49
N GLY A 295 -15.09 -17.52 4.55
CA GLY A 295 -14.29 -17.00 3.46
C GLY A 295 -13.30 -18.02 2.90
N ILE A 296 -12.45 -18.61 3.75
CA ILE A 296 -11.40 -19.56 3.31
C ILE A 296 -11.99 -20.73 2.49
N ARG A 297 -13.19 -21.20 2.86
CA ARG A 297 -13.88 -22.27 2.11
C ARG A 297 -14.44 -21.75 0.79
N TYR A 298 -15.06 -20.57 0.81
CA TYR A 298 -15.69 -19.98 -0.36
C TYR A 298 -14.68 -19.55 -1.43
N TRP A 299 -13.50 -19.10 -1.01
CA TRP A 299 -12.42 -18.62 -1.88
C TRP A 299 -11.52 -19.74 -2.41
N GLY A 300 -11.61 -20.95 -1.84
CA GLY A 300 -10.53 -21.94 -1.96
C GLY A 300 -9.21 -21.35 -1.47
N GLY A 301 -9.24 -20.67 -0.31
CA GLY A 301 -8.12 -19.89 0.19
C GLY A 301 -6.92 -20.77 0.56
N MET A 302 -5.74 -20.38 0.09
CA MET A 302 -4.46 -20.94 0.52
C MET A 302 -3.82 -20.07 1.61
N VAL A 303 -3.10 -20.73 2.52
CA VAL A 303 -2.33 -20.10 3.59
C VAL A 303 -0.89 -20.61 3.55
N PRO A 304 0.09 -19.91 4.15
CA PRO A 304 1.48 -20.37 4.19
C PRO A 304 1.59 -21.81 4.69
N GLU A 305 2.37 -22.64 3.99
CA GLU A 305 2.51 -24.05 4.31
C GLU A 305 2.97 -24.29 5.75
N SER A 306 3.93 -23.47 6.21
CA SER A 306 4.45 -23.54 7.57
C SER A 306 3.37 -23.28 8.63
N CYS A 307 2.40 -22.40 8.35
CA CYS A 307 1.28 -22.13 9.24
C CYS A 307 0.21 -23.23 9.14
N ARG A 308 -0.08 -23.71 7.93
CA ARG A 308 -1.02 -24.81 7.70
C ARG A 308 -0.65 -26.05 8.50
N GLN A 309 0.64 -26.39 8.53
CA GLN A 309 1.16 -27.53 9.29
C GLN A 309 1.01 -27.39 10.81
N VAL A 310 1.00 -26.16 11.33
CA VAL A 310 0.78 -25.88 12.76
C VAL A 310 -0.71 -25.90 13.12
N HIS A 311 -1.59 -25.59 12.17
CA HIS A 311 -3.03 -25.43 12.37
C HIS A 311 -3.86 -26.33 11.43
N VAL A 312 -3.51 -27.61 11.34
CA VAL A 312 -4.20 -28.59 10.48
C VAL A 312 -5.70 -28.64 10.81
N GLY A 313 -6.56 -28.42 9.80
CA GLY A 313 -8.02 -28.39 9.96
C GLY A 313 -8.58 -27.09 10.54
N GLU A 314 -7.71 -26.15 10.91
CA GLU A 314 -8.07 -24.82 11.41
C GLU A 314 -7.28 -23.73 10.68
N GLU A 315 -7.12 -23.87 9.36
CA GLU A 315 -6.28 -23.01 8.52
C GLU A 315 -6.69 -21.53 8.56
N TRP A 316 -7.96 -21.24 8.91
CA TRP A 316 -8.47 -19.89 9.19
C TRP A 316 -7.62 -19.15 10.24
N LYS A 317 -6.95 -19.86 11.15
CA LYS A 317 -6.03 -19.28 12.14
C LYS A 317 -4.87 -18.53 11.49
N CYS A 318 -4.44 -18.92 10.30
CA CYS A 318 -3.34 -18.30 9.59
C CYS A 318 -3.65 -16.91 9.01
N PHE A 319 -4.90 -16.46 9.05
CA PHE A 319 -5.27 -15.09 8.69
C PHE A 319 -5.02 -14.08 9.83
N PHE A 320 -4.74 -14.57 11.04
CA PHE A 320 -4.49 -13.73 12.21
C PHE A 320 -2.99 -13.55 12.42
N GLY A 321 -2.54 -12.30 12.40
CA GLY A 321 -1.12 -11.94 12.33
C GLY A 321 -0.27 -12.64 13.40
N TYR A 322 -0.75 -12.67 14.64
CA TYR A 322 -0.03 -13.25 15.76
C TYR A 322 0.11 -14.78 15.71
N LYS A 323 -0.69 -15.47 14.90
CA LYS A 323 -0.62 -16.92 14.69
C LYS A 323 0.27 -17.30 13.50
N VAL A 324 0.19 -16.53 12.41
CA VAL A 324 0.99 -16.79 11.20
C VAL A 324 2.41 -16.25 11.30
N PHE A 325 2.62 -15.10 11.95
CA PHE A 325 3.92 -14.44 12.00
C PHE A 325 5.07 -15.32 12.54
N PRO A 326 4.88 -16.15 13.60
CA PRO A 326 5.93 -17.03 14.10
C PRO A 326 6.39 -18.11 13.11
N THR A 327 5.58 -18.42 12.09
CA THR A 327 5.89 -19.46 11.09
C THR A 327 6.53 -18.90 9.81
N LEU A 328 6.62 -17.57 9.68
CA LEU A 328 7.16 -16.92 8.49
C LEU A 328 8.69 -17.03 8.44
N LYS A 329 9.21 -17.34 7.25
CA LYS A 329 10.65 -17.41 6.97
C LYS A 329 11.20 -16.05 6.55
N SER A 330 10.43 -15.30 5.76
CA SER A 330 10.82 -13.98 5.26
C SER A 330 10.73 -12.93 6.37
N PRO A 331 11.67 -11.97 6.42
CA PRO A 331 11.59 -10.89 7.41
C PRO A 331 10.42 -9.96 7.08
N VAL A 332 9.56 -9.72 8.08
CA VAL A 332 8.39 -8.84 7.95
C VAL A 332 8.48 -7.69 8.95
N PHE A 333 8.26 -6.47 8.48
CA PHE A 333 8.02 -5.29 9.32
C PHE A 333 6.52 -5.10 9.54
N VAL A 334 6.12 -4.92 10.80
CA VAL A 334 4.72 -4.78 11.21
C VAL A 334 4.39 -3.31 11.46
N VAL A 335 3.39 -2.76 10.78
CA VAL A 335 2.80 -1.44 11.07
C VAL A 335 1.36 -1.66 11.50
N GLN A 336 1.01 -1.27 12.72
CA GLN A 336 -0.31 -1.55 13.25
C GLN A 336 -0.79 -0.47 14.22
N TRP A 337 -1.97 0.11 13.98
CA TRP A 337 -2.62 0.96 14.96
C TRP A 337 -3.08 0.11 16.16
N LEU A 338 -2.78 0.55 17.39
CA LEU A 338 -3.27 -0.15 18.58
C LEU A 338 -4.80 -0.16 18.71
N PHE A 339 -5.46 0.80 18.07
CA PHE A 339 -6.91 0.92 18.02
C PHE A 339 -7.35 1.04 16.56
N ASP A 340 -7.18 -0.03 15.78
CA ASP A 340 -7.51 -0.03 14.36
C ASP A 340 -9.03 0.09 14.12
N GLU A 341 -9.45 0.99 13.23
CA GLU A 341 -10.88 1.22 12.97
C GLU A 341 -11.57 -0.01 12.37
N ALA A 342 -10.88 -0.80 11.54
CA ALA A 342 -11.46 -2.01 10.95
C ALA A 342 -11.64 -3.12 12.00
N GLN A 343 -10.71 -3.26 12.96
CA GLN A 343 -10.89 -4.17 14.09
C GLN A 343 -12.10 -3.75 14.95
N LEU A 344 -12.19 -2.47 15.31
CA LEU A 344 -13.33 -1.96 16.09
C LEU A 344 -14.66 -2.14 15.35
N THR A 345 -14.66 -1.93 14.04
CA THR A 345 -15.85 -2.14 13.21
C THR A 345 -16.28 -3.61 13.23
N ALA A 346 -15.33 -4.54 13.05
CA ALA A 346 -15.61 -5.98 13.13
C ALA A 346 -16.02 -6.45 14.55
N ASP A 347 -15.65 -5.68 15.58
CA ASP A 347 -16.07 -5.89 16.97
C ASP A 347 -17.44 -5.24 17.29
N ASN A 348 -18.14 -4.71 16.29
CA ASN A 348 -19.40 -3.96 16.41
C ASN A 348 -19.30 -2.72 17.30
N ILE A 349 -18.20 -1.99 17.17
CA ILE A 349 -18.00 -0.67 17.78
C ILE A 349 -18.02 0.37 16.67
N HIS A 350 -19.06 1.20 16.68
CA HIS A 350 -19.19 2.36 15.80
C HIS A 350 -19.06 3.63 16.62
N LEU A 351 -18.17 4.53 16.20
CA LEU A 351 -17.91 5.80 16.87
C LEU A 351 -18.65 6.89 16.10
N THR A 352 -19.94 7.05 16.41
CA THR A 352 -20.93 7.83 15.63
C THR A 352 -21.29 9.18 16.23
N GLY A 353 -20.35 9.88 16.87
CA GLY A 353 -20.66 11.18 17.46
C GLY A 353 -21.28 11.12 18.88
N GLN A 354 -21.74 9.94 19.31
CA GLN A 354 -22.37 9.77 20.63
C GLN A 354 -21.34 9.46 21.72
N PRO A 355 -21.57 9.88 22.98
CA PRO A 355 -20.74 9.49 24.11
C PRO A 355 -20.64 7.97 24.24
N VAL A 356 -19.42 7.45 24.21
CA VAL A 356 -19.07 6.05 24.44
C VAL A 356 -19.39 5.70 25.89
N HIS A 357 -20.13 4.62 26.08
CA HIS A 357 -20.46 4.10 27.40
C HIS A 357 -19.22 3.55 28.11
N GLU A 358 -19.21 3.55 29.45
CA GLU A 358 -18.05 3.10 30.26
C GLU A 358 -17.58 1.69 29.89
N ASP A 359 -18.51 0.76 29.65
CA ASP A 359 -18.18 -0.63 29.26
C ASP A 359 -17.55 -0.70 27.86
N GLN A 360 -18.04 0.09 26.91
CA GLN A 360 -17.47 0.19 25.57
C GLN A 360 -16.07 0.81 25.62
N TRP A 361 -15.87 1.82 26.48
CA TRP A 361 -14.55 2.41 26.70
C TRP A 361 -13.56 1.40 27.29
N ARG A 362 -13.99 0.62 28.28
CA ARG A 362 -13.17 -0.45 28.88
C ARG A 362 -12.83 -1.54 27.86
N TYR A 363 -13.77 -1.89 26.99
CA TYR A 363 -13.51 -2.81 25.88
C TYR A 363 -12.39 -2.28 24.97
N ILE A 364 -12.47 -1.01 24.54
CA ILE A 364 -11.46 -0.40 23.66
C ILE A 364 -10.08 -0.39 24.34
N GLN A 365 -10.01 -0.06 25.63
CA GLN A 365 -8.75 -0.12 26.38
C GLN A 365 -8.18 -1.55 26.44
N THR A 366 -9.04 -2.54 26.67
CA THR A 366 -8.67 -3.96 26.71
C THR A 366 -8.14 -4.42 25.35
N LEU A 367 -8.82 -4.04 24.27
CA LEU A 367 -8.38 -4.32 22.89
C LEU A 367 -6.96 -3.82 22.64
N GLY A 368 -6.66 -2.57 23.01
CA GLY A 368 -5.31 -2.01 22.84
C GLY A 368 -4.24 -2.76 23.65
N GLN A 369 -4.60 -3.26 24.85
CA GLN A 369 -3.70 -4.08 25.67
C GLN A 369 -3.47 -5.46 25.06
N GLU A 370 -4.54 -6.14 24.62
CA GLU A 370 -4.48 -7.43 23.94
C GLU A 370 -3.66 -7.33 22.66
N LEU A 371 -3.95 -6.35 21.81
CA LEU A 371 -3.19 -6.14 20.57
C LEU A 371 -1.71 -5.94 20.88
N ARG A 372 -1.37 -5.05 21.82
CA ARG A 372 0.01 -4.84 22.26
C ARG A 372 0.68 -6.12 22.78
N SER A 373 -0.05 -6.98 23.49
CA SER A 373 0.46 -8.25 24.00
C SER A 373 0.88 -9.19 22.87
N THR A 374 0.10 -9.25 21.79
CA THR A 374 0.43 -10.09 20.62
C THR A 374 1.67 -9.62 19.86
N LEU A 375 2.06 -8.37 20.05
CA LEU A 375 3.19 -7.73 19.37
C LEU A 375 4.50 -7.84 20.17
N GLN A 376 4.49 -8.52 21.32
CA GLN A 376 5.65 -8.54 22.22
C GLN A 376 6.90 -9.13 21.57
N ASP A 377 6.75 -10.23 20.83
CA ASP A 377 7.85 -10.97 20.18
C ASP A 377 8.18 -10.49 18.76
N VAL A 378 7.46 -9.48 18.27
CA VAL A 378 7.71 -8.89 16.94
C VAL A 378 8.94 -7.98 16.99
N LYS A 379 9.99 -8.38 16.27
CA LYS A 379 11.30 -7.70 16.30
C LYS A 379 11.33 -6.35 15.58
N ALA A 380 10.56 -6.20 14.50
CA ALA A 380 10.51 -5.00 13.67
C ALA A 380 9.06 -4.51 13.56
N ILE A 381 8.73 -3.46 14.30
CA ILE A 381 7.36 -2.99 14.47
C ILE A 381 7.25 -1.50 14.72
N PHE A 382 6.18 -0.91 14.18
CA PHE A 382 5.70 0.44 14.44
C PHE A 382 4.21 0.40 14.82
N ALA A 383 3.91 0.57 16.11
CA ALA A 383 2.57 0.46 16.67
C ALA A 383 2.17 1.67 17.53
N PRO A 384 1.73 2.77 16.89
CA PRO A 384 1.22 3.95 17.58
C PRO A 384 -0.17 3.73 18.20
N ALA A 385 -0.40 4.41 19.32
CA ALA A 385 -1.65 4.37 20.08
C ALA A 385 -2.68 5.38 19.54
N CYS A 386 -3.07 5.23 18.28
CA CYS A 386 -4.06 6.07 17.61
C CYS A 386 -5.27 5.26 17.16
N LEU A 387 -6.41 5.94 17.05
CA LEU A 387 -7.58 5.44 16.33
C LEU A 387 -7.43 5.84 14.86
N SER A 388 -7.09 4.88 14.00
CA SER A 388 -7.03 5.09 12.56
C SER A 388 -6.99 3.77 11.82
N HIS A 389 -6.95 3.83 10.48
CA HIS A 389 -6.78 2.66 9.64
C HIS A 389 -5.95 2.96 8.38
N LYS A 390 -4.93 2.13 8.11
CA LYS A 390 -3.90 2.31 7.07
C LYS A 390 -2.99 3.51 7.32
N LEU A 391 -1.73 3.41 6.91
CA LEU A 391 -0.73 4.48 7.07
C LEU A 391 0.18 4.63 5.86
N ILE A 392 0.74 3.54 5.34
CA ILE A 392 1.95 3.62 4.47
C ILE A 392 1.72 4.28 3.11
N THR A 393 0.48 4.39 2.64
CA THR A 393 0.13 5.08 1.38
C THR A 393 -0.43 6.48 1.59
N ARG A 394 -0.50 6.98 2.83
CA ARG A 394 -0.97 8.35 3.10
C ARG A 394 0.14 9.35 2.79
N THR A 395 -0.21 10.52 2.28
CA THR A 395 0.75 11.59 2.00
C THR A 395 1.44 12.10 3.27
N ASN A 396 0.75 12.04 4.41
CA ASN A 396 1.22 12.47 5.72
C ASN A 396 1.78 11.33 6.58
N TRP A 397 2.16 10.19 5.99
CA TRP A 397 2.66 9.03 6.72
C TRP A 397 3.96 9.26 7.50
N MET A 398 4.68 10.34 7.19
CA MET A 398 5.92 10.73 7.87
C MET A 398 5.68 11.46 9.21
N ASP A 399 4.47 11.99 9.41
CA ASP A 399 4.14 12.84 10.57
C ASP A 399 3.98 12.01 11.84
N ILE A 400 3.60 10.74 11.69
CA ILE A 400 3.35 9.83 12.80
C ILE A 400 4.67 9.37 13.39
N GLN A 401 4.81 9.51 14.71
CA GLN A 401 6.01 9.16 15.45
C GLN A 401 5.68 8.30 16.65
N VAL A 402 6.54 7.33 16.95
CA VAL A 402 6.52 6.58 18.20
C VAL A 402 7.89 6.78 18.85
N LYS A 403 7.92 7.25 20.10
CA LYS A 403 9.16 7.56 20.83
C LYS A 403 10.11 8.46 20.02
N GLY A 404 9.56 9.49 19.36
CA GLY A 404 10.31 10.46 18.55
C GLY A 404 10.88 9.91 17.22
N THR A 405 10.51 8.69 16.82
CA THR A 405 10.95 8.09 15.55
C THR A 405 9.76 7.98 14.59
N SER A 406 9.89 8.50 13.37
CA SER A 406 8.88 8.36 12.32
C SER A 406 8.92 6.99 11.65
N LEU A 407 7.81 6.57 11.04
CA LEU A 407 7.73 5.31 10.31
C LEU A 407 8.77 5.18 9.17
N PRO A 408 8.97 6.18 8.27
CA PRO A 408 10.02 6.10 7.25
C PRO A 408 11.41 5.86 7.84
N ARG A 409 11.72 6.51 8.98
CA ARG A 409 13.01 6.32 9.66
C ARG A 409 13.13 4.91 10.25
N ALA A 410 12.07 4.38 10.84
CA ALA A 410 12.04 3.01 11.36
C ALA A 410 12.27 1.97 10.24
N LEU A 411 11.65 2.16 9.08
CA LEU A 411 11.87 1.30 7.90
C LEU A 411 13.31 1.39 7.38
N HIS A 412 13.89 2.58 7.37
CA HIS A 412 15.30 2.77 7.01
C HIS A 412 16.25 2.03 7.97
N CYS A 413 15.99 2.12 9.27
CA CYS A 413 16.73 1.38 10.29
C CYS A 413 16.65 -0.13 10.06
N TRP A 414 15.45 -0.63 9.75
CA TRP A 414 15.23 -2.04 9.47
C TRP A 414 15.97 -2.52 8.22
N ASP A 415 15.91 -1.76 7.11
CA ASP A 415 16.64 -2.11 5.89
C ASP A 415 18.16 -2.18 6.13
N ARG A 416 18.72 -1.20 6.85
CA ARG A 416 20.15 -1.19 7.22
C ARG A 416 20.54 -2.39 8.08
N ASN A 417 19.73 -2.74 9.08
CA ASN A 417 20.00 -3.88 9.95
C ASN A 417 20.05 -5.20 9.16
N LEU A 418 19.13 -5.38 8.22
CA LEU A 418 19.10 -6.59 7.37
C LEU A 418 20.28 -6.65 6.38
N GLN A 419 20.76 -5.51 5.88
CA GLN A 419 21.94 -5.46 5.02
C GLN A 419 23.22 -5.89 5.76
N GLU A 420 23.38 -5.46 7.01
CA GLU A 420 24.57 -5.77 7.83
C GLU A 420 24.63 -7.21 8.29
N ASN A 421 23.50 -7.80 8.69
CA ASN A 421 23.44 -9.22 9.02
C ASN A 421 23.84 -10.09 7.81
N THR A 422 23.53 -9.63 6.58
CA THR A 422 23.97 -10.30 5.35
C THR A 422 25.50 -10.22 5.21
N TYR A 423 26.09 -9.04 5.42
CA TYR A 423 27.54 -8.82 5.29
C TYR A 423 28.36 -9.60 6.35
N ILE A 424 27.87 -9.66 7.59
CA ILE A 424 28.52 -10.41 8.67
C ILE A 424 28.48 -11.92 8.39
N ASN A 425 27.37 -12.45 7.89
CA ASN A 425 27.26 -13.88 7.54
C ASN A 425 28.23 -14.28 6.41
N ILE A 426 28.46 -13.40 5.42
CA ILE A 426 29.42 -13.64 4.33
C ILE A 426 30.87 -13.62 4.82
N ASN A 427 31.21 -12.75 5.77
CA ASN A 427 32.57 -12.66 6.32
C ASN A 427 32.89 -13.74 7.37
N ASN A 428 31.87 -14.27 8.07
CA ASN A 428 32.05 -15.37 9.03
C ASN A 428 32.32 -16.73 8.37
N THR A 429 32.10 -16.87 7.06
CA THR A 429 32.61 -18.00 6.27
C THR A 429 34.14 -17.98 6.08
N LEU A 430 34.84 -16.90 6.50
CA LEU A 430 36.29 -16.78 6.38
C LEU A 430 37.06 -16.73 7.71
N HIS A 431 36.44 -16.46 8.87
CA HIS A 431 37.12 -16.59 10.17
C HIS A 431 36.15 -16.88 11.32
N GLN A 432 36.39 -17.98 12.05
CA GLN A 432 35.77 -18.27 13.34
C GLN A 432 36.12 -17.19 14.37
N ARG A 433 35.19 -16.26 14.65
CA ARG A 433 35.23 -15.44 15.88
C ARG A 433 33.86 -15.38 16.56
N LYS A 434 33.93 -15.50 17.89
CA LYS A 434 32.85 -15.68 18.87
C LYS A 434 31.70 -14.66 18.74
N HIS A 435 30.50 -15.20 18.90
CA HIS A 435 29.21 -14.51 18.97
C HIS A 435 29.20 -13.26 19.85
N LYS A 436 28.80 -12.12 19.26
CA LYS A 436 28.01 -11.10 19.95
C LYS A 436 26.68 -10.98 19.20
N THR A 437 25.61 -11.37 19.88
CA THR A 437 24.23 -11.17 19.45
C THR A 437 23.98 -9.70 19.11
N GLY A 438 23.31 -9.45 17.99
CA GLY A 438 23.08 -8.13 17.41
C GLY A 438 22.58 -7.09 18.42
N VAL A 439 23.47 -6.19 18.81
CA VAL A 439 23.12 -5.00 19.58
C VAL A 439 22.54 -3.99 18.58
N ALA A 440 21.28 -3.62 18.76
CA ALA A 440 20.65 -2.54 18.01
C ALA A 440 21.54 -1.28 18.10
N ARG A 441 21.83 -0.65 16.95
CA ARG A 441 22.67 0.55 16.93
C ARG A 441 22.06 1.67 17.77
N PRO A 442 22.88 2.46 18.49
CA PRO A 442 22.41 3.69 19.13
C PRO A 442 21.68 4.56 18.10
N GLY A 443 20.41 4.89 18.37
CA GLY A 443 19.61 5.77 17.51
C GLY A 443 18.87 5.11 16.33
N CYS A 444 18.81 3.78 16.22
CA CYS A 444 17.99 3.06 15.23
C CYS A 444 17.06 2.00 15.90
N PRO A 445 15.99 2.43 16.58
CA PRO A 445 15.05 1.51 17.20
C PRO A 445 14.23 0.76 16.14
N LEU A 446 14.12 -0.56 16.29
CA LEU A 446 13.29 -1.42 15.42
C LEU A 446 11.94 -1.77 16.05
N ARG A 447 11.81 -1.66 17.37
CA ARG A 447 10.61 -2.01 18.12
C ARG A 447 9.99 -0.77 18.75
N LEU A 448 9.06 -0.17 18.02
CA LEU A 448 8.42 1.09 18.33
C LEU A 448 6.95 0.84 18.61
N ILE A 449 6.60 0.64 19.88
CA ILE A 449 5.23 0.42 20.34
C ILE A 449 4.93 1.46 21.42
N ASP A 450 3.80 2.13 21.30
CA ASP A 450 3.32 3.04 22.35
C ASP A 450 2.88 2.27 23.60
N SER A 451 3.10 2.88 24.75
CA SER A 451 2.78 2.29 26.06
C SER A 451 1.49 2.85 26.68
N CYS A 452 0.96 3.96 26.17
CA CYS A 452 -0.22 4.59 26.72
C CYS A 452 -1.50 3.79 26.38
N PRO A 453 -2.46 3.68 27.32
CA PRO A 453 -3.54 2.69 27.22
C PRO A 453 -4.84 3.18 26.57
N TRP A 454 -4.87 4.38 25.97
CA TRP A 454 -6.08 4.93 25.34
C TRP A 454 -5.83 5.44 23.92
N PRO A 455 -6.83 5.43 23.03
CA PRO A 455 -6.68 5.96 21.68
C PRO A 455 -6.36 7.46 21.70
N HIS A 456 -5.50 7.89 20.78
CA HIS A 456 -5.04 9.28 20.64
C HIS A 456 -4.22 9.82 21.82
N CYS A 457 -3.66 8.95 22.67
CA CYS A 457 -2.66 9.38 23.64
C CYS A 457 -1.34 9.83 23.00
N ASN A 458 -1.07 9.40 21.77
CA ASN A 458 0.09 9.85 21.02
C ASN A 458 -0.22 11.20 20.32
N PRO A 459 0.55 12.26 20.58
CA PRO A 459 0.27 13.59 20.03
C PRO A 459 0.49 13.70 18.52
N SER A 460 1.22 12.76 17.92
CA SER A 460 1.44 12.69 16.47
C SER A 460 0.32 11.97 15.71
N CYS A 461 -0.71 11.49 16.41
CA CYS A 461 -1.82 10.80 15.76
C CYS A 461 -2.48 11.65 14.66
N PRO A 462 -3.00 11.02 13.60
CA PRO A 462 -3.72 11.76 12.57
C PRO A 462 -4.96 12.45 13.15
N ALA A 463 -5.43 13.51 12.49
CA ALA A 463 -6.68 14.15 12.88
C ALA A 463 -7.83 13.14 12.89
N ILE A 464 -8.63 13.19 13.94
CA ILE A 464 -9.78 12.30 14.16
C ILE A 464 -10.88 12.71 13.21
N ARG A 465 -11.57 11.74 12.61
CA ARG A 465 -12.71 12.01 11.74
C ARG A 465 -13.92 11.26 12.25
N ASP A 466 -15.05 11.93 12.29
CA ASP A 466 -16.33 11.28 12.55
C ASP A 466 -16.62 10.26 11.43
N GLN A 467 -16.95 9.03 11.80
CA GLN A 467 -17.09 7.93 10.84
C GLN A 467 -18.28 8.11 9.88
N LEU A 468 -19.28 8.89 10.29
CA LEU A 468 -20.53 9.07 9.53
C LEU A 468 -20.45 10.28 8.59
N THR A 469 -19.90 11.39 9.09
CA THR A 469 -19.86 12.69 8.41
C THR A 469 -18.50 12.98 7.76
N GLY A 470 -17.45 12.27 8.15
CA GLY A 470 -16.07 12.49 7.68
C GLY A 470 -15.44 13.80 8.17
N GLN A 471 -16.13 14.57 9.02
CA GLN A 471 -15.65 15.85 9.54
C GLN A 471 -14.55 15.64 10.58
N GLN A 472 -13.56 16.53 10.58
CA GLN A 472 -12.50 16.49 11.58
C GLN A 472 -13.01 16.87 12.96
N MET A 473 -12.62 16.08 13.95
CA MET A 473 -12.84 16.33 15.36
C MET A 473 -11.54 16.71 16.03
N ASN A 474 -11.58 17.70 16.92
CA ASN A 474 -10.44 17.96 17.80
C ASN A 474 -10.37 16.92 18.93
N VAL A 475 -9.20 16.81 19.57
CA VAL A 475 -8.94 15.80 20.61
C VAL A 475 -9.91 15.93 21.79
N ILE A 476 -10.30 17.13 22.19
CA ILE A 476 -11.27 17.33 23.28
C ILE A 476 -12.66 16.83 22.89
N GLN A 477 -13.12 17.14 21.68
CA GLN A 477 -14.39 16.65 21.14
C GLN A 477 -14.38 15.13 21.13
N PHE A 478 -13.29 14.52 20.63
CA PHE A 478 -13.13 13.08 20.63
C PHE A 478 -13.13 12.50 22.04
N LEU A 479 -12.34 13.03 22.98
CA LEU A 479 -12.30 12.51 24.35
C LEU A 479 -13.67 12.59 25.02
N LYS A 480 -14.37 13.73 24.88
CA LYS A 480 -15.76 13.85 25.34
C LYS A 480 -16.68 12.83 24.68
N HIS A 481 -16.49 12.57 23.39
CA HIS A 481 -17.20 11.50 22.67
C HIS A 481 -16.81 10.11 23.17
N MET A 482 -15.58 9.89 23.62
CA MET A 482 -15.15 8.62 24.19
C MET A 482 -15.60 8.42 25.66
N GLY A 483 -16.54 9.24 26.14
CA GLY A 483 -17.01 9.16 27.53
C GLY A 483 -15.99 9.66 28.54
N PHE A 484 -14.95 10.38 28.10
CA PHE A 484 -13.95 10.96 28.98
C PHE A 484 -14.56 12.10 29.80
N ASP A 485 -14.85 11.80 31.06
CA ASP A 485 -15.21 12.81 32.05
C ASP A 485 -13.93 13.44 32.59
N VAL A 486 -13.62 14.64 32.06
CA VAL A 486 -12.46 15.44 32.48
C VAL A 486 -12.46 15.68 33.99
N GLN A 487 -13.62 15.91 34.61
CA GLN A 487 -13.70 16.19 36.05
C GLN A 487 -13.35 14.94 36.84
N LYS A 488 -13.93 13.79 36.48
CA LYS A 488 -13.67 12.50 37.13
C LYS A 488 -12.21 12.07 36.98
N MET A 489 -11.63 12.22 35.78
CA MET A 489 -10.22 11.93 35.51
C MET A 489 -9.26 12.86 36.25
N ALA A 490 -9.56 14.17 36.26
CA ALA A 490 -8.76 15.14 37.00
C ALA A 490 -8.77 14.83 38.50
N GLN A 491 -9.93 14.47 39.05
CA GLN A 491 -10.07 14.05 40.44
C GLN A 491 -9.31 12.76 40.76
N GLN A 492 -9.35 11.76 39.87
CA GLN A 492 -8.57 10.51 40.01
C GLN A 492 -7.05 10.73 39.95
N GLN A 493 -6.60 11.70 39.16
CA GLN A 493 -5.19 12.05 39.01
C GLN A 493 -4.71 13.10 40.03
N GLY A 494 -5.58 13.56 40.93
CA GLY A 494 -5.25 14.63 41.88
C GLY A 494 -4.88 15.95 41.21
N MET A 495 -5.42 16.19 40.02
CA MET A 495 -5.12 17.34 39.16
C MET A 495 -6.34 18.25 39.01
N ASP A 496 -6.09 19.53 38.71
CA ASP A 496 -7.15 20.46 38.32
C ASP A 496 -7.67 20.13 36.91
N ALA A 497 -9.00 20.16 36.73
CA ALA A 497 -9.64 19.82 35.47
C ALA A 497 -9.25 20.74 34.31
N ARG A 498 -8.98 22.04 34.57
CA ARG A 498 -8.51 22.98 33.54
C ARG A 498 -7.05 22.72 33.19
N LYS A 499 -6.24 22.30 34.17
CA LYS A 499 -4.86 21.87 33.92
C LYS A 499 -4.83 20.60 33.06
N LEU A 500 -5.68 19.62 33.35
CA LEU A 500 -5.84 18.41 32.53
C LEU A 500 -6.31 18.76 31.10
N LEU A 501 -7.31 19.63 30.96
CA LEU A 501 -7.76 20.14 29.66
C LEU A 501 -6.65 20.86 28.88
N GLY A 502 -5.82 21.65 29.56
CA GLY A 502 -4.68 22.32 28.96
C GLY A 502 -3.60 21.35 28.45
N MET A 503 -3.34 20.28 29.19
CA MET A 503 -2.42 19.20 28.76
C MET A 503 -2.97 18.45 27.54
N LEU A 504 -4.26 18.12 27.55
CA LEU A 504 -4.94 17.44 26.43
C LEU A 504 -4.98 18.29 25.14
N ASN A 505 -5.02 19.61 25.26
CA ASN A 505 -5.00 20.53 24.11
C ASN A 505 -3.59 20.75 23.53
N ASN A 506 -2.56 20.65 24.37
CA ASN A 506 -1.18 20.97 24.00
C ASN A 506 -0.31 19.74 23.69
N GLY A 507 -0.85 18.52 23.87
CA GLY A 507 -0.15 17.27 23.54
C GLY A 507 1.01 16.92 24.47
N ASN A 508 1.04 17.48 25.69
CA ASN A 508 2.10 17.29 26.69
C ASN A 508 1.62 16.53 27.93
#